data_AF-A0A946BI50-F1
#
_entry.id   AF-A0A946BI50-F1
#
_cell.length_a   1.000
_cell.length_b   1.000
_cell.length_c   1.000
_cell.angle_alpha   90.00
_cell.angle_beta   90.00
_cell.angle_gamma   90.00
#
_symmetry.space_group_name_H-M   'P 1'
#
loop_
_entity.id
_entity.type
_entity.pdbx_description
1 polymer ?
#
loop_
_entity_poly.entity_id
_entity_poly.type
_entity_poly.pdbx_seq_one_letter_code
_entity_poly.pdbx_strand_id
1 'polypeptide(L)'
;MSTNCEKYESLFDVFIDNEIDENHSIDLKKHLDKCTDCRQKLELLRVTNEMMKEAFEEDESSLDVDQAWRNFDSKMDWGPTYWERIKNKFFKPIVWVPALCTAAIAIFVVTILPIQTGTKQMMISSVEEVSSTSGSTMVLKTAQSKIPLIMFFPDNEKEAG
;
A
#
# COMPACT_ATOMS: atom_id res chain seq x y z
N MET A 1 13.69 -30.63 12.75
CA MET A 1 13.24 -30.18 11.42
C MET A 1 14.45 -29.67 10.66
N SER A 2 14.66 -30.20 9.44
CA SER A 2 15.70 -29.70 8.54
C SER A 2 15.21 -28.40 7.91
N THR A 3 16.03 -27.34 7.96
CA THR A 3 15.72 -25.97 7.50
C THR A 3 15.29 -25.83 6.03
N ASN A 4 15.33 -26.91 5.25
CA ASN A 4 14.91 -26.92 3.85
C ASN A 4 13.44 -27.31 3.65
N CYS A 5 12.82 -27.99 4.63
CA CYS A 5 11.45 -28.52 4.50
C CYS A 5 10.39 -27.41 4.49
N GLU A 6 10.57 -26.38 5.31
CA GLU A 6 9.62 -25.25 5.42
C GLU A 6 9.37 -24.56 4.06
N LYS A 7 10.44 -24.41 3.25
CA LYS A 7 10.34 -23.84 1.89
C LYS A 7 9.42 -24.66 0.98
N TYR A 8 9.45 -25.99 1.11
CA TYR A 8 8.65 -26.87 0.25
C TYR A 8 7.23 -27.04 0.78
N GLU A 9 7.05 -27.00 2.10
CA GLU A 9 5.72 -27.07 2.72
C GLU A 9 4.83 -25.91 2.26
N SER A 10 5.37 -24.71 2.07
CA SER A 10 4.61 -23.58 1.53
C SER A 10 4.16 -23.74 0.08
N LEU A 11 4.63 -24.78 -0.63
CA LEU A 11 4.25 -25.08 -2.01
C LEU A 11 3.19 -26.17 -2.11
N PHE A 12 2.76 -26.77 -1.00
CA PHE A 12 1.88 -27.94 -1.05
C PHE A 12 0.48 -27.61 -1.58
N ASP A 13 -0.14 -26.53 -1.11
CA ASP A 13 -1.50 -26.13 -1.53
C ASP A 13 -1.54 -25.90 -3.05
N VAL A 14 -0.66 -25.02 -3.55
CA VAL A 14 -0.55 -24.73 -5.00
C VAL A 14 -0.13 -25.95 -5.82
N PHE A 15 0.58 -26.92 -5.23
CA PHE A 15 0.90 -28.18 -5.90
C PHE A 15 -0.33 -29.10 -5.99
N ILE A 16 -1.14 -29.20 -4.93
CA ILE A 16 -2.37 -29.99 -4.90
C ILE A 16 -3.40 -29.42 -5.88
N ASP A 17 -3.54 -28.10 -5.92
CA ASP A 17 -4.46 -27.39 -6.81
C ASP A 17 -3.97 -27.33 -8.27
N ASN A 18 -2.77 -27.87 -8.54
CA ASN A 18 -2.12 -27.88 -9.85
C ASN A 18 -1.89 -26.46 -10.43
N GLU A 19 -1.65 -25.48 -9.55
CA GLU A 19 -1.36 -24.08 -9.86
C GLU A 19 0.13 -23.72 -9.74
N ILE A 20 0.96 -24.67 -9.33
CA ILE A 20 2.41 -24.50 -9.21
C ILE A 20 3.09 -24.37 -10.58
N ASP A 21 4.06 -23.46 -10.72
CA ASP A 21 4.85 -23.38 -11.94
C ASP A 21 5.82 -24.56 -12.11
N GLU A 22 6.25 -24.77 -13.34
CA GLU A 22 7.05 -25.95 -13.72
C GLU A 22 8.37 -26.06 -12.95
N ASN A 23 9.08 -24.94 -12.72
CA ASN A 23 10.36 -24.95 -12.02
C ASN A 23 10.19 -25.35 -10.55
N HIS A 24 9.24 -24.73 -9.85
CA HIS A 24 8.94 -25.10 -8.48
C HIS A 24 8.37 -26.52 -8.35
N SER A 25 7.57 -26.98 -9.32
CA SER A 25 7.08 -28.36 -9.36
C SER A 25 8.21 -29.38 -9.45
N ILE A 26 9.17 -29.15 -10.35
CA ILE A 26 10.35 -30.02 -10.52
C ILE A 26 11.17 -30.05 -9.23
N ASP A 27 11.43 -28.90 -8.63
CA ASP A 27 12.26 -28.81 -7.44
C ASP A 27 11.58 -29.41 -6.20
N LEU A 28 10.27 -29.21 -6.05
CA LEU A 28 9.47 -29.86 -5.02
C LEU A 28 9.51 -31.39 -5.17
N LYS A 29 9.31 -31.92 -6.39
CA LYS A 29 9.38 -33.37 -6.65
C LYS A 29 10.75 -33.96 -6.27
N LYS A 30 11.85 -33.29 -6.64
CA LYS A 30 13.21 -33.69 -6.24
C LYS A 30 13.39 -33.74 -4.72
N HIS A 31 12.76 -32.82 -3.99
CA HIS A 31 12.79 -32.82 -2.53
C HIS A 31 11.98 -33.99 -1.97
N LEU A 32 10.76 -34.19 -2.46
CA LEU A 32 9.86 -35.28 -2.04
C LEU A 32 10.46 -36.66 -2.28
N ASP A 33 11.26 -36.84 -3.34
CA ASP A 33 12.00 -38.09 -3.61
C ASP A 33 12.94 -38.48 -2.47
N LYS A 34 13.47 -37.50 -1.74
CA LYS A 34 14.49 -37.69 -0.70
C LYS A 34 13.96 -37.46 0.72
N CYS A 35 12.82 -36.81 0.88
CA CYS A 35 12.26 -36.44 2.18
C CYS A 35 10.94 -37.17 2.44
N THR A 36 11.00 -38.19 3.29
CA THR A 36 9.82 -38.95 3.73
C THR A 36 8.84 -38.07 4.52
N ASP A 37 9.34 -37.19 5.37
CA ASP A 37 8.51 -36.32 6.22
C ASP A 37 7.62 -35.39 5.39
N CYS A 38 8.20 -34.68 4.41
CA CYS A 38 7.44 -33.82 3.52
C CYS A 38 6.45 -34.60 2.65
N ARG A 39 6.80 -35.84 2.25
CA ARG A 39 5.89 -36.73 1.52
C ARG A 39 4.68 -37.13 2.36
N GLN A 40 4.89 -37.47 3.62
CA GLN A 40 3.80 -37.80 4.55
C GLN A 40 2.91 -36.60 4.83
N LYS A 41 3.48 -35.41 5.01
CA LYS A 41 2.72 -34.17 5.21
C LYS A 41 1.87 -33.81 3.99
N LEU A 42 2.45 -33.90 2.79
CA LEU A 42 1.73 -33.64 1.55
C LEU A 42 0.57 -34.62 1.36
N GLU A 43 0.79 -35.91 1.64
CA GLU A 43 -0.27 -36.92 1.54
C GLU A 43 -1.38 -36.69 2.58
N LEU A 44 -1.03 -36.34 3.81
CA LEU A 44 -2.02 -36.00 4.84
C LEU A 44 -2.92 -34.82 4.40
N LEU A 45 -2.31 -33.79 3.83
CA LEU A 45 -3.05 -32.63 3.31
C LEU A 45 -3.97 -33.03 2.13
N ARG A 46 -3.47 -33.87 1.23
CA ARG A 46 -4.23 -34.39 0.08
C ARG A 46 -5.46 -35.19 0.53
N VAL A 47 -5.29 -36.11 1.48
CA VAL A 47 -6.39 -36.90 2.05
C VAL A 47 -7.40 -35.99 2.76
N THR A 48 -6.93 -34.97 3.49
CA THR A 48 -7.81 -34.01 4.16
C THR A 48 -8.68 -33.23 3.16
N ASN A 49 -8.09 -32.78 2.05
CA ASN A 49 -8.83 -32.10 0.98
C ASN A 49 -9.85 -33.03 0.29
N GLU A 50 -9.48 -34.30 0.07
CA GLU A 50 -10.38 -35.30 -0.50
C GLU A 50 -11.58 -35.56 0.42
N MET A 51 -11.36 -35.74 1.72
CA MET A 51 -12.44 -35.91 2.71
C MET A 51 -13.37 -34.69 2.78
N MET A 52 -12.82 -33.47 2.69
CA MET A 52 -13.65 -32.26 2.64
C MET A 52 -14.50 -32.24 1.36
N LYS A 53 -13.91 -32.56 0.21
CA LYS A 53 -14.61 -32.60 -1.07
C LYS A 53 -15.75 -33.61 -1.06
N GLU A 54 -15.49 -34.83 -0.57
CA GLU A 54 -16.51 -35.87 -0.41
C GLU A 54 -17.67 -35.40 0.48
N ALA A 55 -17.36 -34.76 1.62
CA ALA A 55 -18.37 -34.24 2.53
C ALA A 55 -19.26 -33.16 1.90
N PHE A 56 -18.74 -32.36 0.95
CA PHE A 56 -19.52 -31.34 0.25
C PHE A 56 -20.30 -31.91 -0.95
N GLU A 57 -19.78 -32.93 -1.64
CA GLU A 57 -20.45 -33.56 -2.79
C GLU A 57 -21.73 -34.30 -2.39
N GLU A 58 -21.81 -34.87 -1.18
CA GLU A 58 -23.02 -35.55 -0.70
C GLU A 58 -24.22 -34.61 -0.49
N ASP A 59 -23.97 -33.34 -0.15
CA ASP A 59 -25.03 -32.36 0.20
C ASP A 59 -25.52 -31.54 -1.00
N GLU A 60 -24.77 -31.56 -2.11
CA GLU A 60 -25.03 -30.74 -3.30
C GLU A 60 -26.34 -31.10 -4.01
N SER A 61 -26.82 -32.34 -3.85
CA SER A 61 -28.08 -32.81 -4.43
C SER A 61 -29.35 -32.17 -3.84
N SER A 62 -29.23 -31.46 -2.71
CA SER A 62 -30.37 -30.85 -2.01
C SER A 62 -30.44 -29.31 -2.13
N LEU A 63 -29.38 -28.68 -2.64
CA LEU A 63 -29.28 -27.22 -2.68
C LEU A 63 -29.92 -26.66 -3.96
N ASP A 64 -31.04 -25.95 -3.80
CA ASP A 64 -31.58 -25.08 -4.86
C ASP A 64 -30.67 -23.85 -4.98
N VAL A 65 -29.63 -24.00 -5.82
CA VAL A 65 -28.64 -22.96 -6.11
C VAL A 65 -29.33 -21.69 -6.63
N ASP A 66 -30.42 -21.81 -7.38
CA ASP A 66 -31.15 -20.65 -7.87
C ASP A 66 -31.85 -19.91 -6.72
N GLN A 67 -32.41 -20.63 -5.74
CA GLN A 67 -33.00 -20.01 -4.55
C GLN A 67 -31.93 -19.35 -3.68
N ALA A 68 -30.78 -19.99 -3.47
CA ALA A 68 -29.66 -19.43 -2.74
C ALA A 68 -29.17 -18.13 -3.41
N TRP A 69 -29.02 -18.14 -4.74
CA TRP A 69 -28.60 -16.97 -5.50
C TRP A 69 -29.62 -15.85 -5.48
N ARG A 70 -30.92 -16.15 -5.63
CA ARG A 70 -32.00 -15.15 -5.47
C ARG A 70 -31.99 -14.49 -4.09
N ASN A 71 -31.77 -15.27 -3.03
CA ASN A 71 -31.69 -14.76 -1.67
C ASN A 71 -30.46 -13.85 -1.47
N PHE A 72 -29.34 -14.18 -2.09
CA PHE A 72 -28.14 -13.34 -2.06
C PHE A 72 -28.33 -12.05 -2.86
N ASP A 73 -28.84 -12.14 -4.07
CA ASP A 73 -29.10 -11.01 -4.97
C ASP A 73 -30.08 -10.01 -4.36
N SER A 74 -31.16 -10.51 -3.73
CA SER A 74 -32.16 -9.66 -3.05
C SER A 74 -31.59 -8.83 -1.90
N LYS A 75 -30.42 -9.21 -1.36
CA LYS A 75 -29.75 -8.52 -0.26
C LYS A 75 -28.61 -7.61 -0.74
N MET A 76 -28.26 -7.63 -2.03
CA MET A 76 -27.30 -6.70 -2.59
C MET A 76 -28.02 -5.47 -3.12
N ASP A 77 -27.62 -4.31 -2.60
CA ASP A 77 -28.12 -3.02 -3.06
C ASP A 77 -27.36 -2.64 -4.34
N TRP A 78 -27.75 -3.23 -5.47
CA TRP A 78 -27.15 -2.99 -6.79
C TRP A 78 -27.43 -1.59 -7.36
N GLY A 79 -28.16 -0.76 -6.61
CA GLY A 79 -28.47 0.61 -6.99
C GLY A 79 -27.45 1.61 -6.44
N PRO A 80 -27.29 2.78 -7.09
CA PRO A 80 -26.55 3.87 -6.49
C PRO A 80 -27.21 4.23 -5.16
N THR A 81 -26.43 4.23 -4.07
CA THR A 81 -26.88 4.56 -2.73
C THR A 81 -27.73 5.81 -2.79
N TYR A 82 -28.82 5.89 -2.00
CA TYR A 82 -29.72 7.05 -1.99
C TYR A 82 -28.96 8.42 -1.96
N TRP A 83 -27.80 8.45 -1.31
CA TRP A 83 -26.83 9.54 -1.31
C TRP A 83 -26.23 9.94 -2.68
N GLU A 84 -25.94 9.00 -3.58
CA GLU A 84 -25.45 9.27 -4.93
C GLU A 84 -26.53 9.90 -5.82
N ARG A 85 -27.79 9.47 -5.67
CA ARG A 85 -28.93 10.07 -6.38
C ARG A 85 -29.21 11.50 -5.91
N ILE A 86 -29.02 11.77 -4.61
CA ILE A 86 -29.13 13.12 -4.05
C ILE A 86 -27.98 14.02 -4.50
N LYS A 87 -26.74 13.51 -4.51
CA LYS A 87 -25.54 14.27 -4.89
C LYS A 87 -25.66 14.83 -6.30
N ASN A 88 -26.11 14.03 -7.27
CA ASN A 88 -26.27 14.49 -8.65
C ASN A 88 -27.40 15.52 -8.86
N LYS A 89 -28.35 15.62 -7.92
CA LYS A 89 -29.45 16.58 -7.98
C LYS A 89 -29.09 17.92 -7.32
N PHE A 90 -28.31 17.88 -6.25
CA PHE A 90 -27.90 19.08 -5.49
C PHE A 90 -26.56 19.68 -5.92
N PHE A 91 -25.64 18.88 -6.48
CA PHE A 91 -24.34 19.35 -6.96
C PHE A 91 -24.27 19.42 -8.49
N LYS A 92 -25.29 19.99 -9.14
CA LYS A 92 -25.07 20.53 -10.48
C LYS A 92 -24.07 21.68 -10.36
N PRO A 93 -23.06 21.81 -11.24
CA PRO A 93 -22.16 22.95 -11.20
C PRO A 93 -23.01 24.23 -11.39
N ILE A 94 -23.08 25.04 -10.34
CA ILE A 94 -23.77 26.32 -10.35
C ILE A 94 -23.09 27.21 -11.41
N VAL A 95 -23.78 27.41 -12.54
CA VAL A 95 -23.32 28.25 -13.68
C VAL A 95 -23.52 29.76 -13.39
N TRP A 96 -23.92 30.14 -12.18
CA TRP A 96 -24.26 31.52 -11.81
C TRP A 96 -23.12 32.29 -11.12
N VAL A 97 -21.86 32.08 -11.53
CA VAL A 97 -20.71 32.78 -10.95
C VAL A 97 -20.21 34.03 -11.73
N PRO A 98 -20.59 34.37 -12.98
CA PRO A 98 -19.89 35.49 -13.62
C PRO A 98 -20.28 36.88 -13.07
N ALA A 99 -21.35 37.02 -12.27
CA ALA A 99 -21.82 38.34 -11.82
C ALA A 99 -21.37 38.75 -10.40
N LEU A 100 -20.95 37.82 -9.54
CA LEU A 100 -20.55 38.12 -8.14
C LEU A 100 -19.04 38.26 -7.93
N CYS A 101 -18.21 37.73 -8.84
CA CYS A 101 -16.75 37.80 -8.70
C CYS A 101 -16.14 39.14 -9.16
N THR A 102 -16.85 39.97 -9.92
CA THR A 102 -16.28 41.23 -10.44
C THR A 102 -16.05 42.27 -9.34
N ALA A 103 -16.97 42.38 -8.36
CA ALA A 103 -16.85 43.33 -7.27
C ALA A 103 -15.75 42.93 -6.26
N ALA A 104 -15.65 41.64 -5.92
CA ALA A 104 -14.64 41.15 -4.98
C ALA A 104 -13.21 41.28 -5.55
N ILE A 105 -13.02 41.01 -6.85
CA ILE A 105 -11.71 41.17 -7.51
C ILE A 105 -11.31 42.65 -7.57
N ALA A 106 -12.24 43.57 -7.87
CA ALA A 106 -11.94 45.01 -7.90
C ALA A 106 -11.54 45.55 -6.52
N ILE A 107 -12.20 45.11 -5.44
CA ILE A 107 -11.85 45.50 -4.06
C ILE A 107 -10.50 44.90 -3.65
N PHE A 108 -10.19 43.65 -4.02
CA PHE A 108 -8.92 43.00 -3.71
C PHE A 108 -7.74 43.67 -4.45
N VAL A 109 -7.93 44.05 -5.72
CA VAL A 109 -6.93 44.77 -6.53
C VAL A 109 -6.65 46.18 -5.98
N VAL A 110 -7.66 46.94 -5.55
CA VAL A 110 -7.48 48.32 -5.06
C VAL A 110 -6.91 48.36 -3.64
N THR A 111 -7.28 47.41 -2.77
CA THR A 111 -6.84 47.42 -1.36
C THR A 111 -5.52 46.70 -1.10
N ILE A 112 -5.18 45.66 -1.87
CA ILE A 112 -3.99 44.82 -1.58
C ILE A 112 -2.78 45.18 -2.46
N LEU A 113 -2.96 45.70 -3.68
CA LEU A 113 -1.81 46.04 -4.54
C LEU A 113 -0.89 47.16 -4.02
N PRO A 114 -1.34 48.24 -3.35
CA PRO A 114 -0.39 49.24 -2.87
C PRO A 114 0.43 48.77 -1.66
N ILE A 115 0.10 47.62 -1.07
CA ILE A 115 0.77 47.07 0.12
C ILE A 115 1.93 46.12 -0.27
N GLN A 116 2.03 45.68 -1.53
CA GLN A 116 3.05 44.72 -1.95
C GLN A 116 4.37 45.32 -2.47
N THR A 117 4.54 46.64 -2.50
CA THR A 117 5.87 47.25 -2.71
C THR A 117 6.71 47.14 -1.44
N GLY A 118 7.19 45.93 -1.14
CA GLY A 118 8.01 45.68 0.04
C GLY A 118 8.34 44.24 0.38
N THR A 119 8.21 43.27 -0.52
CA THR A 119 8.74 41.91 -0.24
C THR A 119 10.24 41.88 -0.49
N LYS A 120 11.03 42.05 0.56
CA LYS A 120 12.46 41.71 0.55
C LYS A 120 12.60 40.24 0.12
N GLN A 121 13.39 39.99 -0.92
CA GLN A 121 13.83 38.64 -1.29
C GLN A 121 14.42 37.95 -0.05
N MET A 122 13.80 36.86 0.41
CA MET A 122 14.53 35.92 1.25
C MET A 122 15.40 35.08 0.32
N MET A 123 16.70 35.39 0.29
CA MET A 123 17.69 34.53 -0.38
C MET A 123 17.76 33.21 0.39
N ILE A 124 17.46 32.13 -0.31
CA ILE A 124 17.58 30.75 0.16
C ILE A 124 19.06 30.48 0.51
N SER A 125 19.34 30.02 1.74
CA SER A 125 20.65 29.48 2.11
C SER A 125 20.76 28.03 1.63
N SER A 126 21.83 27.67 0.92
CA SER A 126 22.11 26.26 0.61
C SER A 126 22.84 25.60 1.77
N VAL A 127 22.45 24.36 2.08
CA VAL A 127 23.12 23.50 3.05
C VAL A 127 23.90 22.46 2.27
N GLU A 128 25.20 22.37 2.52
CA GLU A 128 26.04 21.26 2.04
C GLU A 128 26.37 20.39 3.24
N GLU A 129 25.90 19.15 3.20
CA GLU A 129 26.25 18.11 4.16
C GLU A 129 27.37 17.26 3.56
N VAL A 130 28.47 17.11 4.29
CA VAL A 130 29.59 16.26 3.89
C VAL A 130 29.78 15.24 4.98
N SER A 131 29.40 13.99 4.71
CA SER A 131 29.60 12.87 5.62
C SER A 131 31.02 12.32 5.48
N SER A 132 31.69 12.14 6.62
CA SER A 132 33.01 11.51 6.71
C SER A 132 32.93 10.31 7.65
N THR A 133 33.86 9.37 7.52
CA THR A 133 33.91 8.13 8.34
C THR A 133 34.15 8.36 9.84
N SER A 134 34.44 9.59 10.27
CA SER A 134 34.69 9.97 11.66
C SER A 134 33.61 10.88 12.28
N GLY A 135 32.45 11.03 11.62
CA GLY A 135 31.33 11.86 12.06
C GLY A 135 30.80 12.78 10.95
N SER A 136 29.63 13.37 11.21
CA SER A 136 28.92 14.19 10.21
C SER A 136 29.19 15.68 10.44
N THR A 137 29.50 16.40 9.37
CA THR A 137 29.75 17.85 9.42
C THR A 137 28.75 18.60 8.55
N MET A 138 28.06 19.57 9.14
CA MET A 138 27.15 20.46 8.41
C MET A 138 27.77 21.85 8.29
N VAL A 139 27.85 22.36 7.06
CA VAL A 139 28.33 23.71 6.78
C VAL A 139 27.18 24.57 6.26
N LEU A 140 26.76 25.54 7.07
CA LEU A 140 25.74 26.51 6.70
C LEU A 140 26.40 27.82 6.26
N LYS A 141 26.23 28.17 4.99
CA LYS A 141 26.60 29.49 4.48
C LYS A 141 25.37 30.39 4.50
N THR A 142 25.35 31.35 5.42
CA THR A 142 24.29 32.38 5.42
C THR A 142 24.66 33.51 4.47
N ALA A 143 23.79 33.79 3.50
CA ALA A 143 24.04 34.77 2.44
C ALA A 143 24.29 36.20 2.96
N GLN A 144 23.81 36.52 4.17
CA GLN A 144 23.96 37.86 4.77
C GLN A 144 25.29 38.09 5.49
N SER A 145 25.86 37.08 6.15
CA SER A 145 27.06 37.28 6.99
C SER A 145 28.37 36.94 6.27
N LYS A 146 28.30 36.15 5.19
CA LYS A 146 29.44 35.52 4.49
C LYS A 146 30.36 34.66 5.39
N ILE A 147 30.04 34.48 6.67
CA ILE A 147 30.80 33.66 7.60
C ILE A 147 30.14 32.27 7.63
N PRO A 148 30.84 31.20 7.23
CA PRO A 148 30.28 29.85 7.27
C PRO A 148 30.18 29.38 8.72
N LEU A 149 29.00 28.90 9.10
CA LEU A 149 28.76 28.28 10.39
C LEU A 149 28.94 26.77 10.21
N ILE A 150 29.98 26.22 10.83
CA ILE A 150 30.36 24.81 10.69
C ILE A 150 30.02 24.11 11.99
N MET A 151 29.16 23.10 11.91
CA MET A 151 28.75 22.27 13.03
C MET A 151 29.25 20.84 12.81
N PHE A 152 30.02 20.34 13.77
CA PHE A 152 30.50 18.97 13.79
C PHE A 152 29.69 18.14 14.77
N PHE A 153 29.16 17.03 14.30
CA PHE A 153 28.46 16.03 15.11
C PHE A 153 29.36 14.79 15.18
N PRO A 154 30.10 14.59 16.28
CA PRO A 154 30.86 13.36 16.45
C PRO A 154 29.87 12.19 16.56
N ASP A 155 30.15 11.10 15.87
CA ASP A 155 29.40 9.87 16.09
C ASP A 155 29.76 9.41 17.50
N ASN A 156 28.78 9.44 18.40
CA ASN A 156 28.95 8.97 19.76
C ASN A 156 29.30 7.49 19.70
N GLU A 157 30.59 7.18 19.75
CA GLU A 157 31.09 5.86 20.05
C GLU A 157 30.43 5.41 21.34
N LYS A 158 29.81 4.25 21.25
CA LYS A 158 29.29 3.45 22.35
C LYS A 158 30.22 3.60 23.54
N GLU A 159 29.77 4.28 24.60
CA GLU A 159 30.43 4.15 25.89
C GLU A 159 30.35 2.67 26.29
N ALA A 160 31.52 2.04 26.23
CA ALA A 160 31.82 0.76 26.85
C ALA A 160 32.02 0.99 28.35
N GLY A 161 31.39 0.16 29.18
CA GLY A 161 31.60 0.13 30.63
C GLY A 161 30.40 -0.37 31.39
#